data_AF-A0A434TCK8-F1
#
_entry.id   AF-A0A434TCK8-F1
#
_cell.length_a   1.000
_cell.length_b   1.000
_cell.length_c   1.000
_cell.angle_alpha   90.00
_cell.angle_beta   90.00
_cell.angle_gamma   90.00
#
_symmetry.space_group_name_H-M   'P 1'
#
loop_
_entity.id
_entity.type
_entity.pdbx_description
1 polymer ?
#
loop_
_entity_poly.entity_id
_entity_poly.type
_entity_poly.pdbx_seq_one_letter_code
_entity_poly.pdbx_strand_id
1 'polypeptide(L)'
;MKFPEKSLQVEHFNEPLLEFAYAQRSPHPKDGLFLYGPHAKAKSTREIRVGVVGTSNGIAHFRSWARKLKSVVPVPPPGKGEKADR
;
A
#
# COMPACT_ATOMS: atom_id res chain seq x y z
N MET A 1 -13.50 -8.40 49.54
CA MET A 1 -14.27 -8.77 48.34
C MET A 1 -13.32 -9.39 47.33
N LYS A 2 -13.39 -10.70 47.07
CA LYS A 2 -12.58 -11.37 46.05
C LYS A 2 -13.42 -11.46 44.78
N PHE A 3 -13.01 -10.78 43.71
CA PHE A 3 -13.67 -10.92 42.41
C PHE A 3 -13.46 -12.36 41.89
N PRO A 4 -14.50 -13.03 41.38
CA PRO A 4 -14.42 -14.42 40.91
C PRO A 4 -13.56 -14.59 39.67
N GLU A 5 -13.33 -13.53 38.90
CA GLU A 5 -12.36 -13.51 37.80
C GLU A 5 -11.54 -12.21 37.86
N LYS A 6 -10.22 -12.33 37.74
CA LYS A 6 -9.27 -11.20 37.63
C LYS A 6 -8.84 -11.01 36.17
N SER A 7 -9.78 -11.05 35.23
CA SER A 7 -9.52 -10.81 33.82
C SER A 7 -9.96 -9.41 33.44
N LEU A 8 -9.16 -8.74 32.61
CA LEU A 8 -9.57 -7.48 31.98
C LEU A 8 -10.61 -7.81 30.91
N GLN A 9 -11.72 -7.06 30.89
CA GLN A 9 -12.68 -7.15 29.78
C GLN A 9 -12.00 -6.61 28.51
N VAL A 10 -11.93 -7.44 27.47
CA VAL A 10 -11.36 -7.08 26.18
C VAL A 10 -12.50 -6.91 25.18
N GLU A 11 -12.65 -5.70 24.66
CA GLU A 11 -13.55 -5.42 23.55
C GLU A 11 -12.80 -5.58 22.23
N HIS A 12 -13.37 -6.36 21.31
CA HIS A 12 -12.83 -6.57 19.97
C HIS A 12 -13.63 -5.78 18.96
N PHE A 13 -12.95 -4.92 18.19
CA PHE A 13 -13.56 -4.18 17.08
C PHE A 13 -13.12 -4.80 15.76
N ASN A 14 -14.07 -4.96 14.84
CA ASN A 14 -13.74 -5.36 13.48
C ASN A 14 -12.99 -4.22 12.79
N GLU A 15 -11.94 -4.57 12.04
CA GLU A 15 -11.23 -3.61 11.22
C GLU A 15 -12.19 -3.05 10.15
N PRO A 16 -12.29 -1.71 10.00
CA PRO A 16 -13.16 -1.12 9.01
C PRO A 16 -12.64 -1.34 7.59
N LEU A 17 -13.54 -1.36 6.62
CA LEU A 17 -13.16 -1.35 5.21
C LEU A 17 -12.65 0.02 4.80
N LEU A 18 -11.60 0.03 3.99
CA LEU A 18 -11.04 1.25 3.40
C LEU A 18 -11.74 1.56 2.09
N GLU A 19 -12.05 2.83 1.84
CA GLU A 19 -12.67 3.30 0.60
C GLU A 19 -11.64 3.92 -0.36
N PHE A 20 -11.75 3.60 -1.64
CA PHE A 20 -10.85 4.01 -2.73
C PHE A 20 -11.63 4.77 -3.80
N ALA A 21 -11.01 5.02 -4.96
CA ALA A 21 -11.69 5.70 -6.06
C ALA A 21 -12.99 4.97 -6.44
N TYR A 22 -13.98 5.72 -6.93
CA TYR A 22 -15.27 5.17 -7.36
C TYR A 22 -16.03 4.40 -6.26
N ALA A 23 -15.87 4.83 -5.00
CA ALA A 23 -16.52 4.25 -3.81
C ALA A 23 -16.24 2.74 -3.62
N GLN A 24 -15.14 2.24 -4.19
CA GLN A 24 -14.73 0.84 -4.04
C GLN A 24 -14.15 0.60 -2.65
N ARG A 25 -14.35 -0.60 -2.10
CA ARG A 25 -13.91 -0.95 -0.75
C ARG A 25 -12.98 -2.14 -0.75
N SER A 26 -11.92 -2.08 0.06
CA SER A 26 -10.98 -3.19 0.26
C SER A 26 -10.49 -3.19 1.71
N PRO A 27 -10.31 -4.37 2.34
CA PRO A 27 -9.66 -4.46 3.65
C PRO A 27 -8.17 -4.12 3.56
N HIS A 28 -7.51 -4.42 2.43
CA HIS A 28 -6.08 -4.22 2.26
C HIS A 28 -5.76 -2.96 1.44
N PRO A 29 -4.94 -2.04 1.98
CA PRO A 29 -4.64 -0.77 1.32
C PRO A 29 -3.86 -0.95 0.02
N LYS A 30 -2.93 -1.91 -0.02
CA LYS A 30 -2.15 -2.23 -1.21
C LYS A 30 -3.05 -2.66 -2.37
N ASP A 31 -3.97 -3.58 -2.11
CA ASP A 31 -4.87 -4.12 -3.13
C ASP A 31 -5.87 -3.05 -3.59
N GLY A 32 -6.43 -2.27 -2.65
CA GLY A 32 -7.33 -1.18 -2.98
C GLY A 32 -6.69 -0.08 -3.84
N LEU A 33 -5.46 0.34 -3.50
CA LEU A 33 -4.71 1.30 -4.31
C LEU A 33 -4.32 0.75 -5.68
N PHE A 34 -3.95 -0.52 -5.77
CA PHE A 34 -3.56 -1.14 -7.02
C PHE A 34 -4.75 -1.32 -7.98
N LEU A 35 -5.90 -1.77 -7.46
CA LEU A 35 -7.09 -2.06 -8.27
C LEU A 35 -7.89 -0.81 -8.60
N TYR A 36 -8.07 0.09 -7.63
CA TYR A 36 -9.02 1.20 -7.74
C TYR A 36 -8.33 2.57 -7.76
N GLY A 37 -7.11 2.67 -7.25
CA GLY A 37 -6.39 3.94 -7.14
C GLY A 37 -6.80 4.76 -5.90
N PRO A 38 -6.24 5.97 -5.74
CA PRO A 38 -6.47 6.81 -4.57
C PRO A 38 -7.91 7.31 -4.50
N HIS A 39 -8.46 7.44 -3.30
CA HIS A 39 -9.83 7.92 -3.05
C HIS A 39 -10.11 9.27 -3.72
N ALA A 40 -9.21 10.24 -3.57
CA ALA A 40 -9.29 11.51 -4.27
C ALA A 40 -8.45 11.47 -5.56
N LYS A 41 -9.05 11.87 -6.69
CA LYS A 41 -8.29 12.14 -7.91
C LYS A 41 -7.47 13.41 -7.71
N ALA A 42 -6.14 13.32 -7.91
CA ALA A 42 -5.28 14.50 -7.93
C ALA A 42 -5.73 15.43 -9.07
N LYS A 43 -6.04 16.69 -8.75
CA LYS A 43 -6.69 17.65 -9.67
C LYS A 43 -5.87 17.99 -10.92
N SER A 44 -4.54 17.86 -10.88
CA SER A 44 -3.67 17.96 -12.06
C SER A 44 -2.22 17.76 -11.64
N THR A 45 -1.63 16.62 -11.99
CA THR A 45 -0.23 16.58 -12.45
C THR A 45 -0.02 15.28 -13.21
N ARG A 46 -0.19 15.34 -14.55
CA ARG A 46 0.05 14.20 -15.44
C ARG A 46 1.54 13.82 -15.49
N GLU A 47 2.41 14.74 -15.06
CA GLU A 47 3.86 14.60 -15.09
C GLU A 47 4.49 15.19 -13.82
N ILE A 48 5.33 14.41 -13.14
CA ILE A 48 6.13 14.85 -12.00
C ILE A 48 7.56 15.11 -12.48
N ARG A 49 8.05 16.35 -12.30
CA ARG A 49 9.44 16.72 -12.62
C ARG A 49 10.29 16.64 -11.35
N VAL A 50 11.40 15.93 -11.40
CA VAL A 50 12.30 15.72 -10.26
C VAL A 50 13.70 16.22 -10.63
N GLY A 51 14.20 17.20 -9.88
CA GLY A 51 15.60 17.62 -9.92
C GLY A 51 16.44 16.79 -8.96
N VAL A 52 17.64 16.39 -9.36
CA VAL A 52 18.54 15.56 -8.55
C VAL A 52 19.92 16.18 -8.52
N VAL A 53 20.45 16.40 -7.31
CA VAL A 53 21.80 16.92 -7.07
C VAL A 53 22.56 15.88 -6.25
N GLY A 54 23.74 15.49 -6.69
CA GLY A 54 24.55 14.50 -6.02
C GLY A 54 25.79 14.12 -6.81
N THR A 55 26.54 13.14 -6.31
CA THR A 55 27.69 12.59 -7.02
C THR A 55 27.27 11.85 -8.29
N SER A 56 28.21 11.62 -9.21
CA SER A 56 27.98 10.83 -10.42
C SER A 56 27.36 9.46 -10.12
N ASN A 57 27.87 8.76 -9.10
CA ASN A 57 27.35 7.47 -8.65
C ASN A 57 25.91 7.59 -8.10
N GLY A 58 25.64 8.60 -7.26
CA GLY A 58 24.30 8.84 -6.70
C GLY A 58 23.26 9.10 -7.79
N ILE A 59 23.61 9.93 -8.77
CA ILE A 59 22.76 10.21 -9.93
C ILE A 59 22.52 8.94 -10.75
N ALA A 60 23.55 8.10 -10.95
CA ALA A 60 23.40 6.83 -11.66
C ALA A 60 22.43 5.86 -10.95
N HIS A 61 22.52 5.74 -9.62
CA HIS A 61 21.59 4.94 -8.82
C HIS A 61 20.15 5.46 -8.94
N PHE A 62 19.94 6.77 -8.79
CA PHE A 62 18.62 7.38 -8.95
C PHE A 62 18.04 7.09 -10.33
N ARG A 63 18.82 7.26 -11.41
CA ARG A 63 18.35 6.99 -12.79
C ARG A 63 17.93 5.54 -12.96
N SER A 64 18.69 4.59 -12.42
CA SER A 64 18.35 3.16 -12.49
C SER A 64 17.04 2.86 -11.74
N TRP A 65 16.91 3.36 -10.51
CA TRP A 65 15.70 3.22 -9.70
C TRP A 65 14.47 3.87 -10.34
N ALA A 66 14.59 5.10 -10.83
CA ALA A 66 13.49 5.84 -11.46
C ALA A 66 12.97 5.14 -12.72
N ARG A 67 13.84 4.49 -13.51
CA ARG A 67 13.42 3.65 -14.65
C ARG A 67 12.60 2.45 -14.18
N LYS A 68 13.00 1.77 -13.11
CA LYS A 68 12.24 0.65 -12.53
C LYS A 68 10.89 1.11 -11.98
N LEU A 69 10.84 2.26 -11.31
CA LEU A 69 9.60 2.80 -10.75
C LEU A 69 8.56 3.16 -11.82
N LYS A 70 9.00 3.58 -13.02
CA LYS A 70 8.12 3.83 -14.17
C LYS A 70 7.62 2.56 -14.85
N SER A 71 8.15 1.40 -14.51
CA SER A 71 7.72 0.12 -15.06
C SER A 71 6.53 -0.46 -14.29
N VAL A 72 5.80 -1.39 -14.91
CA VAL A 72 4.69 -2.10 -14.25
C VAL A 72 5.23 -2.87 -13.05
N VAL A 73 4.52 -2.80 -11.91
CA VAL A 73 4.83 -3.65 -10.75
C VAL A 73 4.44 -5.09 -11.09
N PRO A 74 5.40 -6.02 -11.23
CA PRO A 74 5.06 -7.40 -11.53
C PRO A 74 4.39 -8.03 -10.32
N VAL A 75 3.34 -8.83 -10.56
CA VAL A 75 2.79 -9.71 -9.52
C VAL A 75 3.81 -10.82 -9.29
N PRO A 76 4.39 -10.95 -8.10
CA PRO A 76 5.31 -12.05 -7.81
C PRO A 76 4.54 -13.39 -7.88
N PRO A 77 5.19 -14.49 -8.28
CA PRO A 77 4.58 -15.81 -8.19
C PRO A 77 4.25 -16.12 -6.71
N PRO A 78 3.17 -16.90 -6.45
CA PRO A 78 2.78 -17.27 -5.09
C PRO A 78 3.93 -17.90 -4.32
N GLY A 79 4.19 -17.40 -3.11
CA GLY A 79 5.18 -17.99 -2.21
C GLY A 79 4.67 -19.27 -1.54
N LYS A 80 5.57 -20.06 -0.94
CA LYS A 80 5.23 -21.31 -0.22
C LYS A 80 4.21 -21.15 0.92
N GLY A 81 3.93 -19.93 1.36
CA GLY A 81 2.99 -19.62 2.45
C GLY A 81 1.71 -18.90 2.02
N GLU A 82 1.49 -18.66 0.72
CA GLU A 82 0.24 -18.05 0.26
C GLU A 82 -0.88 -19.10 0.17
N LYS A 83 -2.06 -18.76 0.67
CA LYS A 83 -3.24 -19.63 0.59
C LYS A 83 -3.64 -19.81 -0.88
N ALA A 84 -3.94 -21.05 -1.27
CA ALA A 84 -4.21 -21.44 -2.65
C ALA A 84 -5.43 -20.73 -3.27
N ASP A 85 -6.36 -20.28 -2.43
CA ASP A 85 -7.59 -19.62 -2.84
C ASP A 85 -7.59 -18.18 -2.30
N ARG A 86 -7.67 -17.23 -3.23
CA ARG A 86 -7.75 -15.79 -2.97
C ARG A 86 -9.15 -15.29 -3.30
#